data_AF-A0A7U3RL73-F1
#
_entry.id   AF-A0A7U3RL73-F1
#
_cell.length_a   1.000
_cell.length_b   1.000
_cell.length_c   1.000
_cell.angle_alpha   90.00
_cell.angle_beta   90.00
_cell.angle_gamma   90.00
#
_symmetry.space_group_name_H-M   'P 1'
#
loop_
_entity.id
_entity.type
_entity.pdbx_description
1 polymer ?
#
loop_
_entity_poly.entity_id
_entity_poly.type
_entity_poly.pdbx_seq_one_letter_code
_entity_poly.pdbx_strand_id
1 'polypeptide(L)'
;MRRSSFLKGTVLAACCTAGSAFASIPIIADIDPVLNLSQGSTRDMRGWIEIQNPGGVDLWASARSFSSPRGYSLELSSEPVRVVAGGTARIAFWMTVSGDGRYHVTIPFDLLGQGGERVSRVEGTIDLQVRDGVYQVDTFENLFGRPVDQQLDEEGKEVWVFRAAPPPAEAPRSGDYAQERWGVEALSIITDGAVLETTPGSQGDEVQSPTLPLPPPRDSTLPRHADPEAPKFTQAAVDARIEQALKNEGVRPQGMRPLGVVTGMKGTGSFHYTGLDGLLHPAWGWNVYAFIDLGFTRLSVAKTSVNPNGTWNLNLPSVPSGFPIVFTYEPRNLYFTMMNSAGAYYSFSSGGAHSAASNKVLNEYAQAAYLANSDLVGLGEVHRDGMDFWESLKTKGEGIDPVPATSLSLHYPNTTNTCKRSDKKLWSCASSDGNIWIIPAHATGSVLKHELGHQLQFKFWNGQVPDNSSGLSHTLTGCYNAGLALSEGFANFMLMWSNLDRNAASATSPMNIERPDFAGACTTKNLNELWVAGTFWDFYDSRSDNKDTLHYFHTGVVPKMYLGNGKHNSMSEYLNIFKAKVSSTHQTIAEDIFTQNRQ
;
A
#
# COMPACT_ATOMS: atom_id res chain seq x y z
N MET A 1 7.59 46.67 -60.56
CA MET A 1 8.85 46.91 -59.81
C MET A 1 8.74 46.26 -58.44
N ARG A 2 9.74 45.45 -58.05
CA ARG A 2 10.32 45.19 -56.70
C ARG A 2 9.45 45.53 -55.47
N ARG A 3 9.27 44.71 -54.43
CA ARG A 3 10.16 43.71 -53.78
C ARG A 3 9.36 42.78 -52.84
N SER A 4 9.95 41.61 -52.61
CA SER A 4 9.76 40.61 -51.53
C SER A 4 9.53 41.12 -50.10
N SER A 5 8.80 40.33 -49.31
CA SER A 5 9.24 39.87 -47.98
C SER A 5 8.44 38.65 -47.52
N PHE A 6 9.16 37.55 -47.30
CA PHE A 6 8.77 36.34 -46.59
C PHE A 6 8.48 36.66 -45.11
N LEU A 7 7.40 36.13 -44.55
CA LEU A 7 7.33 35.81 -43.12
C LEU A 7 6.88 34.36 -42.95
N LYS A 8 7.74 33.58 -42.31
CA LYS A 8 7.50 32.23 -41.81
C LYS A 8 6.53 32.33 -40.63
N GLY A 9 5.36 31.69 -40.73
CA GLY A 9 4.46 31.46 -39.62
C GLY A 9 4.50 29.97 -39.24
N THR A 10 5.23 29.66 -38.18
CA THR A 10 5.28 28.36 -37.52
C THR A 10 3.90 28.07 -36.93
N VAL A 11 3.21 27.03 -37.40
CA VAL A 11 2.03 26.49 -36.72
C VAL A 11 2.52 25.60 -35.58
N LEU A 12 2.67 26.19 -34.39
CA LEU A 12 2.66 25.47 -33.12
C LEU A 12 1.20 25.15 -32.80
N ALA A 13 0.73 23.96 -33.18
CA ALA A 13 -0.46 23.38 -32.55
C ALA A 13 0.02 22.70 -31.27
N ALA A 14 -0.26 23.35 -30.14
CA ALA A 14 -0.03 22.81 -28.82
C ALA A 14 -0.77 21.47 -28.67
N CYS A 15 -0.04 20.38 -28.47
CA CYS A 15 -0.59 19.20 -27.85
C CYS A 15 -1.07 19.60 -26.45
N CYS A 16 -2.39 19.59 -26.25
CA CYS A 16 -2.96 19.59 -24.92
C CYS A 16 -2.48 18.32 -24.21
N THR A 17 -1.44 18.44 -23.40
CA THR A 17 -1.16 17.47 -22.33
C THR A 17 -2.34 17.54 -21.37
N ALA A 18 -3.26 16.58 -21.47
CA ALA A 18 -4.29 16.37 -20.47
C ALA A 18 -3.57 16.06 -19.15
N GLY A 19 -3.66 16.98 -18.19
CA GLY A 19 -3.23 16.72 -16.83
C GLY A 19 -4.13 15.64 -16.24
N SER A 20 -3.56 14.47 -15.99
CA SER A 20 -4.14 13.43 -15.15
C SER A 20 -4.35 14.01 -13.75
N ALA A 21 -5.61 14.20 -13.36
CA ALA A 21 -5.98 14.67 -12.04
C ALA A 21 -6.38 13.48 -11.15
N PHE A 22 -5.81 13.49 -9.95
CA PHE A 22 -5.83 12.45 -8.91
C PHE A 22 -7.23 12.12 -8.39
N ALA A 23 -7.57 10.84 -8.21
CA ALA A 23 -8.75 10.45 -7.41
C ALA A 23 -8.43 10.70 -5.93
N SER A 24 -9.33 11.31 -5.16
CA SER A 24 -9.05 11.68 -3.76
C SER A 24 -10.16 11.18 -2.84
N ILE A 25 -9.81 10.38 -1.82
CA ILE A 25 -10.77 9.61 -0.98
C ILE A 25 -11.18 10.28 0.33
N PRO A 26 -12.16 11.16 0.44
CA PRO A 26 -12.74 11.50 1.74
C PRO A 26 -13.35 10.31 2.48
N ILE A 27 -13.12 10.27 3.79
CA ILE A 27 -13.83 9.35 4.69
C ILE A 27 -15.01 10.11 5.33
N ILE A 28 -15.97 9.36 5.85
CA ILE A 28 -17.19 9.83 6.52
C ILE A 28 -16.92 10.83 7.65
N ALA A 29 -15.68 10.94 8.13
CA ALA A 29 -15.22 12.10 8.87
C ALA A 29 -13.73 12.40 8.69
N ASP A 30 -13.40 13.65 8.39
CA ASP A 30 -12.07 14.18 8.69
C ASP A 30 -11.92 14.21 10.22
N ILE A 31 -10.89 13.54 10.72
CA ILE A 31 -10.56 13.49 12.15
C ILE A 31 -9.25 14.21 12.38
N ASP A 32 -9.30 15.28 13.19
CA ASP A 32 -8.12 16.08 13.52
C ASP A 32 -7.95 16.15 15.04
N PRO A 33 -7.03 15.35 15.62
CA PRO A 33 -6.70 15.45 17.03
C PRO A 33 -5.86 16.71 17.32
N VAL A 34 -6.34 17.57 18.21
CA VAL A 34 -5.71 18.83 18.59
C VAL A 34 -5.38 18.83 20.07
N LEU A 35 -4.11 19.02 20.43
CA LEU A 35 -3.70 19.26 21.81
C LEU A 35 -3.94 20.71 22.21
N ASN A 36 -4.31 20.93 23.48
CA ASN A 36 -4.54 22.27 24.04
C ASN A 36 -3.29 23.15 23.97
N LEU A 37 -2.11 22.53 24.06
CA LEU A 37 -0.81 23.18 23.98
C LEU A 37 0.06 22.41 22.99
N SER A 38 0.90 23.11 22.24
CA SER A 38 1.92 22.48 21.40
C SER A 38 3.13 21.96 22.20
N GLN A 39 3.20 22.28 23.50
CA GLN A 39 4.25 21.82 24.40
C GLN A 39 3.72 21.75 25.84
N GLY A 40 4.11 20.75 26.62
CA GLY A 40 3.69 20.62 28.02
C GLY A 40 4.22 19.37 28.73
N SER A 41 3.65 19.04 29.88
CA SER A 41 4.03 17.82 30.62
C SER A 41 3.40 16.58 29.99
N THR A 42 4.16 15.47 29.90
CA THR A 42 3.65 14.18 29.42
C THR A 42 2.65 13.50 30.36
N ARG A 43 2.48 14.02 31.58
CA ARG A 43 1.54 13.48 32.58
C ARG A 43 0.13 14.05 32.49
N ASP A 44 -0.06 15.14 31.75
CA ASP A 44 -1.35 15.84 31.66
C ASP A 44 -1.54 16.45 30.27
N MET A 45 -1.44 15.62 29.24
CA MET A 45 -1.70 16.06 27.87
C MET A 45 -3.20 16.03 27.63
N ARG A 46 -3.78 17.19 27.33
CA ARG A 46 -5.22 17.34 27.09
C ARG A 46 -5.45 17.90 25.71
N GLY A 47 -6.51 17.45 25.07
CA GLY A 47 -6.91 17.93 23.77
C GLY A 47 -8.36 17.61 23.45
N TRP A 48 -8.72 17.88 22.21
CA TRP A 48 -9.95 17.41 21.63
C TRP A 48 -9.70 16.86 20.23
N ILE A 49 -10.55 15.95 19.81
CA ILE A 49 -10.61 15.48 18.43
C ILE A 49 -11.75 16.20 17.75
N GLU A 50 -11.47 16.89 16.64
CA GLU A 50 -12.50 17.47 15.79
C GLU A 50 -12.94 16.46 14.73
N ILE A 51 -14.25 16.23 14.65
CA ILE A 51 -14.87 15.25 13.74
C ILE A 51 -15.90 15.98 12.90
N GLN A 52 -15.71 15.97 11.58
CA GLN A 52 -16.62 16.63 10.63
C GLN A 52 -17.50 15.58 9.95
N ASN A 53 -18.82 15.73 9.97
CA ASN A 53 -19.74 14.83 9.28
C ASN A 53 -20.33 15.53 8.05
N PRO A 54 -19.76 15.35 6.85
CA PRO A 54 -20.32 15.92 5.63
C PRO A 54 -21.55 15.15 5.11
N GLY A 55 -21.93 14.03 5.74
CA GLY A 55 -23.03 13.16 5.34
C GLY A 55 -24.41 13.72 5.62
N GLY A 56 -25.43 13.05 5.06
CA GLY A 56 -26.84 13.43 5.17
C GLY A 56 -27.57 12.88 6.40
N VAL A 57 -26.91 12.07 7.24
CA VAL A 57 -27.48 11.53 8.48
C VAL A 57 -26.55 11.80 9.65
N ASP A 58 -27.12 11.75 10.85
CA ASP A 58 -26.34 11.82 12.07
C ASP A 58 -25.54 10.55 12.29
N LEU A 59 -24.35 10.73 12.84
CA LEU A 59 -23.46 9.64 13.21
C LEU A 59 -23.10 9.75 14.68
N TRP A 60 -22.62 8.66 15.26
CA TRP A 60 -22.06 8.64 16.60
C TRP A 60 -20.61 8.24 16.51
N ALA A 61 -19.71 9.14 16.89
CA ALA A 61 -18.29 8.84 16.96
C ALA A 61 -17.98 8.27 18.34
N SER A 62 -17.36 7.09 18.36
CA SER A 62 -16.92 6.42 19.57
C SER A 62 -15.45 6.06 19.44
N ALA A 63 -14.68 6.32 20.48
CA ALA A 63 -13.33 5.80 20.61
C ALA A 63 -13.17 5.22 22.00
N ARG A 64 -12.33 4.19 22.12
CA ARG A 64 -12.09 3.49 23.38
C ARG A 64 -10.77 3.96 23.95
N SER A 65 -10.71 4.16 25.26
CA SER A 65 -9.43 4.32 25.94
C SER A 65 -8.55 3.09 25.68
N PHE A 66 -7.27 3.32 25.40
CA PHE A 66 -6.32 2.24 25.13
C PHE A 66 -4.91 2.61 25.57
N SER A 67 -4.10 1.59 25.80
CA SER A 67 -2.67 1.72 26.06
C SER A 67 -1.91 1.07 24.91
N SER A 68 -1.01 1.83 24.29
CA SER A 68 -0.14 1.34 23.23
C SER A 68 1.10 0.68 23.83
N PRO A 69 1.55 -0.47 23.29
CA PRO A 69 2.85 -1.06 23.62
C PRO A 69 4.03 -0.11 23.35
N ARG A 70 3.83 0.95 22.56
CA ARG A 70 4.82 2.01 22.30
C ARG A 70 5.02 2.97 23.48
N GLY A 71 4.28 2.82 24.58
CA GLY A 71 4.49 3.58 25.81
C GLY A 71 3.66 4.87 25.91
N TYR A 72 2.49 4.91 25.26
CA TYR A 72 1.50 5.96 25.44
C TYR A 72 0.14 5.38 25.79
N SER A 73 -0.66 6.11 26.55
CA SER A 73 -2.06 5.77 26.82
C SER A 73 -2.96 6.94 26.47
N LEU A 74 -4.17 6.61 26.01
CA LEU A 74 -5.19 7.57 25.68
C LEU A 74 -6.45 7.23 26.49
N GLU A 75 -7.00 8.21 27.16
CA GLU A 75 -8.30 8.17 27.84
C GLU A 75 -9.27 9.09 27.10
N LEU A 76 -10.42 8.55 26.70
CA LEU A 76 -11.46 9.26 25.97
C LEU A 76 -12.75 9.29 26.78
N SER A 77 -13.63 10.26 26.47
CA SER A 77 -15.02 10.21 26.93
C SER A 77 -15.66 8.88 26.54
N SER A 78 -16.24 8.16 27.52
CA SER A 78 -16.80 6.82 27.32
C SER A 78 -18.10 6.79 26.51
N GLU A 79 -18.79 7.93 26.40
CA GLU A 79 -20.05 8.01 25.66
C GLU A 79 -19.81 8.38 24.19
N PRO A 80 -20.43 7.65 23.24
CA PRO A 80 -20.41 8.04 21.83
C PRO A 80 -20.95 9.47 21.65
N VAL A 81 -20.24 10.28 20.88
CA VAL A 81 -20.60 11.67 20.62
C VAL A 81 -21.36 11.76 19.31
N ARG A 82 -22.59 12.30 19.37
CA ARG A 82 -23.40 12.56 18.17
C ARG A 82 -22.76 13.65 17.32
N VAL A 83 -22.51 13.35 16.05
CA VAL A 83 -22.04 14.26 15.00
C VAL A 83 -23.19 14.47 14.02
N VAL A 84 -23.85 15.62 14.14
CA VAL A 84 -25.03 15.93 13.32
C VAL A 84 -24.66 16.00 11.83
N ALA A 85 -25.60 15.66 10.95
CA ALA A 85 -25.45 15.79 9.50
C ALA A 85 -24.99 17.21 9.10
N GLY A 86 -23.94 17.30 8.27
CA GLY A 86 -23.30 18.56 7.88
C GLY A 86 -22.55 19.29 9.01
N GLY A 87 -22.44 18.70 10.19
CA GLY A 87 -21.94 19.34 11.39
C GLY A 87 -20.51 18.96 11.77
N THR A 88 -20.09 19.47 12.93
CA THR A 88 -18.80 19.15 13.55
C THR A 88 -19.03 18.84 15.02
N ALA A 89 -18.33 17.84 15.54
CA ALA A 89 -18.32 17.49 16.96
C ALA A 89 -16.89 17.50 17.51
N ARG A 90 -16.79 17.60 18.84
CA ARG A 90 -15.52 17.54 19.56
C ARG A 90 -15.56 16.48 20.65
N ILE A 91 -14.55 15.62 20.67
CA ILE A 91 -14.38 14.60 21.72
C ILE A 91 -13.14 14.96 22.52
N ALA A 92 -13.30 15.25 23.81
CA ALA A 92 -12.16 15.50 24.69
C ALA A 92 -11.36 14.20 24.92
N PHE A 93 -10.04 14.34 24.99
CA PHE A 93 -9.15 13.24 25.35
C PHE A 93 -8.07 13.69 26.34
N TRP A 94 -7.60 12.72 27.12
CA TRP A 94 -6.42 12.81 27.95
C TRP A 94 -5.40 11.79 27.45
N MET A 95 -4.13 12.17 27.42
CA MET A 95 -3.06 11.31 26.96
C MET A 95 -1.90 11.36 27.93
N THR A 96 -1.23 10.21 28.10
CA THR A 96 0.05 10.15 28.81
C THR A 96 1.10 9.43 27.98
N VAL A 97 2.36 9.82 28.13
CA VAL A 97 3.52 9.17 27.52
C VAL A 97 4.55 8.90 28.60
N SER A 98 5.01 7.65 28.71
CA SER A 98 5.82 7.17 29.83
C SER A 98 7.33 7.23 29.60
N GLY A 99 7.79 7.56 28.39
CA GLY A 99 9.22 7.58 28.04
C GLY A 99 9.61 8.72 27.10
N ASP A 100 10.91 8.95 27.01
CA ASP A 100 11.50 9.90 26.06
C ASP A 100 11.57 9.29 24.66
N GLY A 101 11.41 10.14 23.64
CA GLY A 101 11.44 9.70 22.25
C GLY A 101 10.52 10.48 21.32
N ARG A 102 10.42 10.04 20.08
CA ARG A 102 9.46 10.46 19.06
C ARG A 102 8.29 9.48 18.97
N TYR A 103 7.08 10.00 18.97
CA TYR A 103 5.84 9.23 19.00
C TYR A 103 4.93 9.69 17.86
N HIS A 104 4.44 8.71 17.09
CA HIS A 104 3.34 8.89 16.14
C HIS A 104 2.15 8.17 16.77
N VAL A 105 1.25 8.95 17.37
CA VAL A 105 0.10 8.47 18.12
C VAL A 105 -1.07 8.33 17.17
N THR A 106 -1.49 7.11 16.88
CA THR A 106 -2.70 6.82 16.11
C THR A 106 -3.88 6.62 17.05
N ILE A 107 -4.99 7.32 16.81
CA ILE A 107 -6.21 7.26 17.60
C ILE A 107 -7.33 6.70 16.71
N PRO A 108 -7.77 5.44 16.93
CA PRO A 108 -8.84 4.85 16.15
C PRO A 108 -10.22 5.28 16.68
N PHE A 109 -11.14 5.57 15.76
CA PHE A 109 -12.52 5.89 16.02
C PHE A 109 -13.42 4.95 15.23
N ASP A 110 -14.43 4.41 15.90
CA ASP A 110 -15.55 3.77 15.26
C ASP A 110 -16.64 4.83 15.04
N LEU A 111 -17.03 5.03 13.79
CA LEU A 111 -18.22 5.79 13.41
C LEU A 111 -19.40 4.83 13.41
N LEU A 112 -20.44 5.18 14.16
CA LEU A 112 -21.63 4.36 14.35
C LEU A 112 -22.85 5.04 13.72
N GLY A 113 -23.73 4.25 13.11
CA GLY A 113 -25.03 4.70 12.63
C GLY A 113 -26.06 4.83 13.76
N GLN A 114 -27.29 5.16 13.41
CA GLN A 114 -28.37 5.40 14.38
C GLN A 114 -28.74 4.17 15.21
N GLY A 115 -28.55 2.95 14.67
CA GLY A 115 -28.79 1.71 15.42
C GLY A 115 -27.61 1.27 16.27
N GLY A 116 -26.50 2.02 16.30
CA GLY A 116 -25.27 1.68 17.02
C GLY A 116 -24.34 0.72 16.28
N GLU A 117 -24.70 0.29 15.07
CA GLU A 117 -23.82 -0.46 14.17
C GLU A 117 -22.61 0.36 13.72
N ARG A 118 -21.46 -0.29 13.57
CA ARG A 118 -20.27 0.36 13.01
C ARG A 118 -20.45 0.56 11.51
N VAL A 119 -20.37 1.82 11.10
CA VAL A 119 -20.40 2.28 9.71
C VAL A 119 -19.00 2.29 9.11
N SER A 120 -18.03 2.83 9.86
CA SER A 120 -16.65 2.94 9.39
C SER A 120 -15.68 3.04 10.58
N ARG A 121 -14.43 2.68 10.35
CA ARG A 121 -13.32 3.00 11.25
C ARG A 121 -12.39 4.02 10.59
N VAL A 122 -12.09 5.07 11.31
CA VAL A 122 -11.21 6.16 10.90
C VAL A 122 -10.17 6.42 11.97
N GLU A 123 -9.07 7.07 11.60
CA GLU A 123 -7.95 7.31 12.50
C GLU A 123 -7.50 8.76 12.45
N GLY A 124 -7.20 9.32 13.62
CA GLY A 124 -6.50 10.60 13.75
C GLY A 124 -5.09 10.38 14.25
N THR A 125 -4.15 11.25 13.90
CA THR A 125 -2.75 11.11 14.33
C THR A 125 -2.20 12.36 15.00
N ILE A 126 -1.34 12.17 16.02
CA ILE A 126 -0.56 13.24 16.66
C ILE A 126 0.91 12.84 16.66
N ASP A 127 1.76 13.76 16.20
CA ASP A 127 3.21 13.59 16.16
C ASP A 127 3.86 14.42 17.28
N LEU A 128 4.64 13.76 18.13
CA LEU A 128 5.23 14.41 19.29
C LEU A 128 6.64 13.90 19.61
N GLN A 129 7.49 14.82 20.07
CA GLN A 129 8.78 14.54 20.68
C GLN A 129 8.69 14.73 22.20
N VAL A 130 9.18 13.77 22.96
CA VAL A 130 9.26 13.79 24.42
C VAL A 130 10.72 13.78 24.88
N ARG A 131 11.05 14.71 25.79
CA ARG A 131 12.33 14.76 26.49
C ARG A 131 12.12 15.21 27.92
N ASP A 132 12.72 14.49 28.87
CA ASP A 132 12.70 14.83 30.29
C ASP A 132 11.26 15.05 30.83
N GLY A 133 10.30 14.26 30.35
CA GLY A 133 8.89 14.37 30.73
C GLY A 133 8.14 15.58 30.15
N VAL A 134 8.71 16.26 29.16
CA VAL A 134 8.09 17.36 28.40
C VAL A 134 7.84 16.90 26.97
N TYR A 135 6.61 17.05 26.48
CA TYR A 135 6.27 16.81 25.07
C TYR A 135 6.33 18.10 24.27
N GLN A 136 6.61 17.98 22.97
CA GLN A 136 6.50 19.01 21.95
C GLN A 136 5.86 18.39 20.70
N VAL A 137 4.78 19.01 20.22
CA VAL A 137 4.13 18.66 18.94
C VAL A 137 4.97 19.24 17.80
N ASP A 138 5.19 18.44 16.76
CA ASP A 138 5.92 18.86 15.56
C ASP A 138 5.40 18.07 14.34
N THR A 139 5.84 18.41 13.14
CA THR A 139 5.39 17.71 11.92
C THR A 139 6.03 16.34 11.78
N PHE A 140 5.36 15.45 11.03
CA PHE A 140 5.85 14.11 10.76
C PHE A 140 7.27 14.13 10.16
N GLU A 141 7.55 14.99 9.19
CA GLU A 141 8.84 15.06 8.51
C GLU A 141 9.92 15.59 9.44
N ASN A 142 9.57 16.60 10.25
CA ASN A 142 10.47 17.12 11.26
C ASN A 142 10.81 16.04 12.28
N LEU A 143 9.89 15.16 12.65
CA LEU A 143 10.20 14.12 13.62
C LEU A 143 10.83 12.88 12.99
N PHE A 144 10.29 12.37 11.90
CA PHE A 144 10.55 11.01 11.40
C PHE A 144 11.24 10.97 10.04
N GLY A 145 11.24 12.08 9.28
CA GLY A 145 11.80 12.17 7.93
C GLY A 145 13.27 12.58 7.87
N ARG A 146 14.09 12.17 8.85
CA ARG A 146 15.50 12.58 8.98
C ARG A 146 16.45 11.44 8.60
N PRO A 147 16.90 11.35 7.33
CA PRO A 147 17.89 10.35 6.96
C PRO A 147 19.21 10.61 7.68
N VAL A 148 19.97 9.55 7.95
CA VAL A 148 21.34 9.66 8.51
C VAL A 148 22.36 9.96 7.42
N ASP A 149 22.02 9.71 6.16
CA ASP A 149 22.85 9.99 5.00
C ASP A 149 21.98 10.12 3.73
N GLN A 150 22.48 10.86 2.73
CA GLN A 150 21.85 11.02 1.43
C GLN A 150 22.86 10.62 0.35
N GLN A 151 22.49 9.63 -0.46
CA GLN A 151 23.36 9.05 -1.46
C GLN A 151 22.69 9.12 -2.84
N LEU A 152 23.47 8.86 -3.88
CA LEU A 152 22.94 8.55 -5.20
C LEU A 152 23.12 7.06 -5.45
N ASP A 153 22.09 6.41 -5.99
CA ASP A 153 22.24 5.07 -6.53
C ASP A 153 23.08 5.10 -7.82
N GLU A 154 23.29 3.92 -8.40
CA GLU A 154 24.10 3.78 -9.61
C GLU A 154 23.47 4.39 -10.87
N GLU A 155 22.18 4.71 -10.81
CA GLU A 155 21.43 5.39 -11.86
C GLU A 155 21.40 6.90 -11.63
N GLY A 156 22.04 7.39 -10.56
CA GLY A 156 22.07 8.79 -10.18
C GLY A 156 20.79 9.27 -9.49
N LYS A 157 19.93 8.35 -9.01
CA LYS A 157 18.72 8.69 -8.26
C LYS A 157 19.04 8.84 -6.78
N GLU A 158 18.35 9.77 -6.14
CA GLU A 158 18.55 10.04 -4.72
C GLU A 158 18.06 8.86 -3.86
N VAL A 159 18.87 8.51 -2.86
CA VAL A 159 18.59 7.47 -1.87
C VAL A 159 18.77 8.09 -0.48
N TRP A 160 17.70 8.05 0.31
CA TRP A 160 17.72 8.44 1.71
C TRP A 160 18.04 7.23 2.57
N VAL A 161 19.17 7.30 3.26
CA VAL A 161 19.68 6.21 4.09
C VAL A 161 19.23 6.41 5.53
N PHE A 162 18.63 5.38 6.09
CA PHE A 162 18.17 5.30 7.46
C PHE A 162 18.94 4.24 8.24
N ARG A 163 19.00 4.41 9.56
CA ARG A 163 19.69 3.46 10.43
C ARG A 163 18.80 2.24 10.67
N ALA A 164 19.32 1.06 10.36
CA ALA A 164 18.79 -0.19 10.89
C ALA A 164 19.50 -0.53 12.21
N ALA A 165 18.80 -1.17 13.14
CA ALA A 165 19.34 -1.59 14.42
C ALA A 165 19.04 -3.07 14.69
N PRO A 166 19.78 -3.76 15.56
CA PRO A 166 19.39 -5.09 16.00
C PRO A 166 18.00 -5.08 16.67
N PRO A 167 17.16 -6.11 16.46
CA PRO A 167 15.88 -6.20 17.14
C PRO A 167 16.07 -6.35 18.66
N PRO A 168 15.20 -5.76 19.51
CA PRO A 168 15.22 -6.02 20.94
C PRO A 168 15.08 -7.51 21.22
N ALA A 169 15.89 -8.03 22.15
CA ALA A 169 15.91 -9.47 22.48
C ALA A 169 14.53 -10.01 22.90
N GLU A 170 13.67 -9.16 23.45
CA GLU A 170 12.35 -9.50 24.00
C GLU A 170 11.19 -8.81 23.25
N ALA A 171 11.41 -8.34 22.02
CA ALA A 171 10.34 -7.70 21.26
C ALA A 171 9.19 -8.68 21.00
N PRO A 172 7.94 -8.36 21.38
CA PRO A 172 6.81 -9.20 21.09
C PRO A 172 6.62 -9.28 19.57
N ARG A 173 6.41 -10.48 19.06
CA ARG A 173 6.22 -10.74 17.63
C ARG A 173 4.76 -10.61 17.24
N SER A 174 4.51 -10.10 16.05
CA SER A 174 3.17 -10.06 15.48
C SER A 174 2.65 -11.45 15.09
N GLY A 175 1.35 -11.53 14.78
CA GLY A 175 0.74 -12.75 14.22
C GLY A 175 1.20 -13.07 12.80
N ASP A 176 1.85 -12.13 12.11
CA ASP A 176 2.21 -12.23 10.69
C ASP A 176 3.32 -13.27 10.40
N TYR A 177 3.94 -13.83 11.44
CA TYR A 177 4.98 -14.85 11.32
C TYR A 177 4.47 -16.25 10.91
N ALA A 178 3.15 -16.45 10.83
CA ALA A 178 2.57 -17.74 10.43
C ALA A 178 3.01 -18.13 9.00
N GLN A 179 3.57 -19.33 8.85
CA GLN A 179 4.49 -19.76 7.77
C GLN A 179 3.90 -20.00 6.36
N GLU A 180 2.75 -19.43 6.00
CA GLU A 180 2.05 -19.78 4.74
C GLU A 180 1.91 -18.60 3.76
N ARG A 181 2.95 -17.75 3.64
CA ARG A 181 2.98 -16.73 2.58
C ARG A 181 3.88 -17.13 1.42
N TRP A 182 3.58 -16.62 0.23
CA TRP A 182 4.38 -16.85 -0.96
C TRP A 182 5.66 -15.99 -0.98
N GLY A 183 6.75 -16.53 -1.53
CA GLY A 183 7.93 -15.72 -1.86
C GLY A 183 7.58 -14.68 -2.95
N VAL A 184 8.25 -13.52 -2.93
CA VAL A 184 8.01 -12.42 -3.90
C VAL A 184 8.08 -12.91 -5.34
N GLU A 185 9.04 -13.79 -5.60
CA GLU A 185 9.34 -14.38 -6.90
C GLU A 185 8.16 -15.22 -7.42
N ALA A 186 7.33 -15.75 -6.51
CA ALA A 186 6.15 -16.55 -6.82
C ALA A 186 4.85 -15.73 -6.94
N LEU A 187 4.85 -14.45 -6.56
CA LEU A 187 3.66 -13.60 -6.58
C LEU A 187 3.27 -13.11 -7.99
N SER A 188 4.14 -13.27 -8.99
CA SER A 188 3.74 -13.05 -10.40
C SER A 188 2.72 -14.11 -10.85
N ILE A 189 1.64 -13.68 -11.51
CA ILE A 189 0.47 -14.53 -11.82
C ILE A 189 0.52 -15.05 -13.27
N ILE A 190 -0.11 -16.21 -13.45
CA ILE A 190 -0.27 -16.90 -14.72
C ILE A 190 -1.53 -16.36 -15.41
N THR A 191 -1.47 -16.02 -16.72
CA THR A 191 -2.68 -15.57 -17.44
C THR A 191 -3.63 -16.73 -17.77
N ASP A 192 -4.84 -16.36 -18.17
CA ASP A 192 -6.00 -17.20 -18.49
C ASP A 192 -5.73 -18.47 -19.32
N GLY A 193 -4.63 -18.51 -20.09
CA GLY A 193 -4.22 -19.70 -20.85
C GLY A 193 -4.00 -20.96 -20.01
N ALA A 194 -3.64 -20.83 -18.73
CA ALA A 194 -3.45 -21.97 -17.82
C ALA A 194 -4.70 -22.36 -17.02
N VAL A 195 -5.68 -21.45 -16.88
CA VAL A 195 -6.97 -21.74 -16.21
C VAL A 195 -7.87 -22.59 -17.11
N LEU A 196 -7.64 -22.56 -18.43
CA LEU A 196 -8.37 -23.37 -19.40
C LEU A 196 -8.15 -24.89 -19.23
N GLU A 197 -7.07 -25.34 -18.57
CA GLU A 197 -6.81 -26.77 -18.34
C GLU A 197 -7.44 -27.33 -17.06
N THR A 198 -7.96 -26.48 -16.17
CA THR A 198 -8.94 -26.89 -15.16
C THR A 198 -10.31 -26.66 -15.76
N THR A 199 -10.85 -27.66 -16.44
CA THR A 199 -12.23 -27.64 -16.93
C THR A 199 -13.15 -28.17 -15.83
N PRO A 200 -13.83 -27.33 -15.00
CA PRO A 200 -15.20 -27.64 -14.64
C PRO A 200 -16.02 -27.74 -15.91
N GLY A 201 -16.98 -28.65 -15.94
CA GLY A 201 -17.67 -29.07 -17.15
C GLY A 201 -18.17 -27.90 -17.98
N SER A 202 -18.09 -28.10 -19.29
CA SER A 202 -18.83 -27.33 -20.28
C SER A 202 -20.35 -27.40 -19.99
N GLN A 203 -20.83 -26.61 -19.04
CA GLN A 203 -22.21 -26.20 -18.76
C GLN A 203 -22.26 -25.57 -17.36
N GLY A 204 -22.28 -24.23 -17.27
CA GLY A 204 -22.75 -23.46 -16.10
C GLY A 204 -22.64 -24.12 -14.71
N ASP A 205 -21.44 -24.53 -14.30
CA ASP A 205 -21.22 -25.17 -12.99
C ASP A 205 -21.28 -24.11 -11.86
N GLU A 206 -22.51 -23.71 -11.52
CA GLU A 206 -22.94 -22.98 -10.32
C GLU A 206 -23.70 -23.98 -9.41
N VAL A 207 -23.17 -24.36 -8.23
CA VAL A 207 -23.96 -25.03 -7.17
C VAL A 207 -23.40 -24.74 -5.77
N GLN A 208 -24.33 -24.67 -4.80
CA GLN A 208 -24.13 -24.67 -3.33
C GLN A 208 -22.86 -25.44 -2.88
N SER A 209 -21.83 -24.71 -2.43
CA SER A 209 -20.62 -25.10 -1.66
C SER A 209 -20.23 -26.60 -1.60
N PRO A 210 -18.97 -26.97 -1.90
CA PRO A 210 -17.82 -26.42 -1.16
C PRO A 210 -16.63 -26.01 -2.03
N THR A 211 -15.85 -25.07 -1.49
CA THR A 211 -14.57 -24.56 -1.98
C THR A 211 -13.60 -25.71 -2.30
N LEU A 212 -13.15 -25.83 -3.55
CA LEU A 212 -12.05 -26.73 -3.93
C LEU A 212 -10.69 -26.06 -3.66
N PRO A 213 -9.63 -26.85 -3.40
CA PRO A 213 -8.30 -26.33 -3.15
C PRO A 213 -7.75 -25.59 -4.37
N LEU A 214 -7.04 -24.50 -4.11
CA LEU A 214 -6.26 -23.74 -5.09
C LEU A 214 -5.53 -24.70 -6.03
N PRO A 215 -5.50 -24.45 -7.34
CA PRO A 215 -4.82 -25.35 -8.27
C PRO A 215 -3.37 -25.53 -7.81
N PRO A 216 -2.82 -26.76 -7.85
CA PRO A 216 -1.43 -26.98 -7.52
C PRO A 216 -0.55 -26.10 -8.42
N PRO A 217 0.58 -25.59 -7.91
CA PRO A 217 1.47 -24.75 -8.70
C PRO A 217 1.96 -25.56 -9.89
N ARG A 218 1.53 -25.23 -11.12
CA ARG A 218 1.99 -25.91 -12.34
C ARG A 218 2.71 -24.97 -13.28
N ASP A 219 3.88 -25.48 -13.65
CA ASP A 219 4.97 -25.00 -14.50
C ASP A 219 5.48 -23.56 -14.29
N SER A 220 6.42 -23.46 -13.36
CA SER A 220 7.21 -22.28 -12.98
C SER A 220 8.37 -21.96 -13.93
N THR A 221 8.43 -22.54 -15.13
CA THR A 221 9.64 -22.45 -15.98
C THR A 221 9.89 -21.10 -16.62
N LEU A 222 8.93 -20.17 -16.60
CA LEU A 222 9.13 -18.79 -17.09
C LEU A 222 8.42 -17.77 -16.20
N PRO A 223 9.14 -17.00 -15.35
CA PRO A 223 8.56 -15.79 -14.77
C PRO A 223 8.18 -14.84 -15.91
N ARG A 224 6.91 -14.42 -15.99
CA ARG A 224 6.46 -13.44 -17.00
C ARG A 224 7.13 -12.09 -16.84
N HIS A 225 7.43 -11.75 -15.59
CA HIS A 225 8.16 -10.54 -15.24
C HIS A 225 9.50 -10.99 -14.69
N ALA A 226 10.50 -11.06 -15.56
CA ALA A 226 11.88 -11.11 -15.09
C ALA A 226 12.13 -9.84 -14.28
N ASP A 227 12.72 -9.96 -13.11
CA ASP A 227 13.20 -8.80 -12.36
C ASP A 227 14.13 -8.00 -13.30
N PRO A 228 13.76 -6.76 -13.68
CA PRO A 228 14.54 -5.97 -14.63
C PRO A 228 15.95 -5.69 -14.11
N GLU A 229 16.19 -5.85 -12.80
CA GLU A 229 17.51 -5.72 -12.21
C GLU A 229 18.33 -7.01 -12.22
N ALA A 230 17.74 -8.18 -12.44
CA ALA A 230 18.45 -9.47 -12.41
C ALA A 230 19.71 -9.49 -13.30
N PRO A 231 19.71 -8.91 -14.53
CA PRO A 231 20.92 -8.85 -15.35
C PRO A 231 22.10 -8.11 -14.69
N LYS A 232 21.84 -7.13 -13.81
CA LYS A 232 22.87 -6.33 -13.11
C LYS A 232 23.70 -7.18 -12.14
N PHE A 233 23.18 -8.32 -11.69
CA PHE A 233 23.76 -9.17 -10.65
C PHE A 233 24.46 -10.42 -11.19
N THR A 234 24.62 -10.52 -12.52
CA THR A 234 25.47 -11.56 -13.12
C THR A 234 26.95 -11.27 -12.83
N GLN A 235 27.79 -12.31 -12.72
CA GLN A 235 29.24 -12.14 -12.48
C GLN A 235 29.87 -11.17 -13.49
N ALA A 236 29.57 -11.33 -14.78
CA ALA A 236 30.11 -10.49 -15.83
C ALA A 236 29.67 -9.01 -15.70
N ALA A 237 28.41 -8.75 -15.32
CA ALA A 237 27.93 -7.40 -15.10
C ALA A 237 28.57 -6.74 -13.86
N VAL A 238 28.74 -7.51 -12.78
CA VAL A 238 29.42 -7.06 -11.57
C VAL A 238 30.88 -6.72 -11.84
N ASP A 239 31.62 -7.61 -12.51
CA ASP A 239 33.02 -7.39 -12.88
C ASP A 239 33.19 -6.13 -13.74
N ALA A 240 32.34 -5.97 -14.76
CA ALA A 240 32.35 -4.80 -15.64
C ALA A 240 32.07 -3.49 -14.88
N ARG A 241 31.11 -3.51 -13.93
CA ARG A 241 30.77 -2.33 -13.12
C ARG A 241 31.89 -1.98 -12.14
N ILE A 242 32.54 -2.96 -11.52
CA ILE A 242 33.72 -2.74 -10.66
C ILE A 242 34.88 -2.15 -11.48
N GLU A 243 35.19 -2.73 -12.64
CA GLU A 243 36.24 -2.23 -13.52
C GLU A 243 35.98 -0.78 -13.96
N GLN A 244 34.74 -0.49 -14.35
CA GLN A 244 34.34 0.86 -14.75
C GLN A 244 34.47 1.86 -13.60
N ALA A 245 34.05 1.50 -12.37
CA ALA A 245 34.16 2.35 -11.20
C ALA A 245 35.62 2.67 -10.86
N LEU A 246 36.50 1.66 -10.87
CA LEU A 246 37.94 1.85 -10.63
C LEU A 246 38.59 2.74 -11.71
N LYS A 247 38.18 2.56 -12.97
CA LYS A 247 38.67 3.37 -14.09
C LYS A 247 38.25 4.84 -13.97
N ASN A 248 37.02 5.11 -13.53
CA ASN A 248 36.50 6.47 -13.35
C ASN A 248 37.30 7.26 -12.30
N GLU A 249 37.77 6.60 -11.25
CA GLU A 249 38.62 7.22 -10.21
C GLU A 249 40.11 7.33 -10.59
N GLY A 250 40.47 6.98 -11.82
CA GLY A 250 41.87 6.99 -12.26
C GLY A 250 42.74 5.93 -11.56
N VAL A 251 42.12 4.97 -10.85
CA VAL A 251 42.81 3.81 -10.27
C VAL A 251 43.16 2.88 -11.42
N ARG A 252 44.37 3.01 -11.96
CA ARG A 252 44.85 2.13 -13.03
C ARG A 252 44.87 0.68 -12.53
N PRO A 253 44.20 -0.26 -13.20
CA PRO A 253 44.30 -1.69 -12.88
C PRO A 253 45.75 -2.21 -12.91
N GLN A 254 46.64 -1.51 -13.61
CA GLN A 254 48.05 -1.87 -13.78
C GLN A 254 48.94 -1.67 -12.54
N GLY A 255 48.42 -1.12 -11.44
CA GLY A 255 49.22 -0.82 -10.23
C GLY A 255 48.72 -1.45 -8.92
N MET A 256 47.49 -1.97 -8.89
CA MET A 256 47.07 -2.79 -7.74
C MET A 256 47.76 -4.15 -7.88
N ARG A 257 48.51 -4.58 -6.86
CA ARG A 257 48.81 -6.01 -6.67
C ARG A 257 47.50 -6.75 -6.93
N PRO A 258 47.48 -7.88 -7.67
CA PRO A 258 46.23 -8.53 -8.03
C PRO A 258 45.41 -8.70 -6.75
N LEU A 259 44.34 -7.92 -6.63
CA LEU A 259 43.43 -8.05 -5.51
C LEU A 259 42.96 -9.49 -5.63
N GLY A 260 43.31 -10.32 -4.64
CA GLY A 260 42.92 -11.72 -4.66
C GLY A 260 41.41 -11.77 -4.84
N VAL A 261 40.91 -12.63 -5.73
CA VAL A 261 39.47 -12.76 -5.92
C VAL A 261 38.91 -13.63 -4.79
N VAL A 262 37.91 -13.11 -4.09
CA VAL A 262 37.14 -13.83 -3.08
C VAL A 262 35.95 -14.50 -3.75
N THR A 263 35.73 -15.79 -3.48
CA THR A 263 34.65 -16.58 -4.08
C THR A 263 33.84 -17.35 -3.03
N GLY A 264 32.64 -17.79 -3.39
CA GLY A 264 31.82 -18.68 -2.54
C GLY A 264 31.25 -18.02 -1.28
N MET A 265 31.25 -16.69 -1.19
CA MET A 265 30.65 -15.99 -0.06
C MET A 265 29.14 -16.11 -0.06
N LYS A 266 28.56 -16.13 1.14
CA LYS A 266 27.11 -16.14 1.36
C LYS A 266 26.73 -15.10 2.39
N GLY A 267 25.62 -14.41 2.16
CA GLY A 267 24.92 -13.59 3.14
C GLY A 267 23.71 -14.33 3.68
N THR A 268 23.49 -14.27 4.98
CA THR A 268 22.28 -14.77 5.62
C THR A 268 21.88 -13.82 6.74
N GLY A 269 20.60 -13.74 7.04
CA GLY A 269 20.16 -12.85 8.09
C GLY A 269 18.66 -12.81 8.30
N SER A 270 18.25 -11.84 9.12
CA SER A 270 16.84 -11.46 9.24
C SER A 270 16.66 -9.95 9.24
N PHE A 271 15.53 -9.52 8.68
CA PHE A 271 15.12 -8.13 8.63
C PHE A 271 13.65 -7.97 9.01
N HIS A 272 13.39 -7.02 9.88
CA HIS A 272 12.09 -6.78 10.51
C HIS A 272 11.78 -5.29 10.57
N TYR A 273 10.57 -4.94 10.99
CA TYR A 273 10.23 -3.57 11.40
C TYR A 273 9.37 -3.61 12.66
N THR A 274 9.42 -2.56 13.48
CA THR A 274 8.45 -2.41 14.57
C THR A 274 7.23 -1.64 14.06
N GLY A 275 6.06 -2.23 14.22
CA GLY A 275 4.82 -1.67 13.72
C GLY A 275 4.22 -0.55 14.58
N LEU A 276 3.15 0.06 14.08
CA LEU A 276 2.30 1.03 14.78
C LEU A 276 1.64 0.42 16.02
N ASP A 277 1.40 -0.89 15.99
CA ASP A 277 0.92 -1.69 17.13
C ASP A 277 2.01 -1.97 18.18
N GLY A 278 3.27 -1.60 17.89
CA GLY A 278 4.44 -1.84 18.74
C GLY A 278 4.96 -3.27 18.71
N LEU A 279 4.48 -4.12 17.80
CA LEU A 279 4.96 -5.48 17.61
C LEU A 279 6.08 -5.53 16.56
N LEU A 280 6.92 -6.55 16.64
CA LEU A 280 7.91 -6.83 15.61
C LEU A 280 7.22 -7.58 14.47
N HIS A 281 7.40 -7.12 13.24
CA HIS A 281 6.87 -7.77 12.03
C HIS A 281 8.02 -8.16 11.09
N PRO A 282 7.87 -9.27 10.33
CA PRO A 282 8.78 -9.56 9.24
C PRO A 282 8.67 -8.48 8.16
N ALA A 283 9.81 -7.98 7.68
CA ALA A 283 9.84 -7.05 6.55
C ALA A 283 9.69 -7.79 5.20
N TRP A 284 8.70 -8.69 5.12
CA TRP A 284 8.48 -9.57 3.98
C TRP A 284 8.35 -8.76 2.69
N GLY A 285 9.10 -9.21 1.67
CA GLY A 285 9.11 -8.62 0.34
C GLY A 285 10.01 -7.40 0.15
N TRP A 286 10.71 -6.96 1.19
CA TRP A 286 11.76 -5.96 1.05
C TRP A 286 12.96 -6.58 0.32
N ASN A 287 13.60 -5.80 -0.55
CA ASN A 287 14.84 -6.24 -1.18
C ASN A 287 16.01 -6.09 -0.20
N VAL A 288 16.89 -7.09 -0.20
CA VAL A 288 18.19 -7.07 0.46
C VAL A 288 19.26 -6.94 -0.61
N TYR A 289 20.08 -5.91 -0.52
CA TYR A 289 21.21 -5.71 -1.41
C TYR A 289 22.52 -5.91 -0.66
N ALA A 290 23.46 -6.61 -1.28
CA ALA A 290 24.85 -6.58 -0.87
C ALA A 290 25.61 -5.61 -1.75
N PHE A 291 26.32 -4.68 -1.13
CA PHE A 291 27.21 -3.73 -1.78
C PHE A 291 28.65 -4.07 -1.49
N ILE A 292 29.51 -3.92 -2.49
CA ILE A 292 30.95 -3.75 -2.26
C ILE A 292 31.22 -2.26 -2.07
N ASP A 293 31.87 -1.90 -0.97
CA ASP A 293 32.28 -0.52 -0.70
C ASP A 293 33.72 -0.31 -1.16
N LEU A 294 33.89 0.45 -2.24
CA LEU A 294 35.21 0.76 -2.82
C LEU A 294 35.88 1.96 -2.13
N GLY A 295 35.26 2.56 -1.12
CA GLY A 295 35.72 3.74 -0.40
C GLY A 295 35.34 5.08 -1.04
N PHE A 296 35.02 5.08 -2.34
CA PHE A 296 34.55 6.24 -3.09
C PHE A 296 33.17 6.02 -3.74
N THR A 297 32.75 4.76 -3.86
CA THR A 297 31.42 4.39 -4.37
C THR A 297 31.02 3.03 -3.81
N ARG A 298 29.72 2.77 -3.79
CA ARG A 298 29.14 1.48 -3.43
C ARG A 298 28.49 0.87 -4.66
N LEU A 299 28.84 -0.38 -4.96
CA LEU A 299 28.25 -1.11 -6.08
C LEU A 299 27.44 -2.29 -5.57
N SER A 300 26.17 -2.39 -5.97
CA SER A 300 25.33 -3.53 -5.61
C SER A 300 25.82 -4.77 -6.38
N VAL A 301 26.32 -5.76 -5.67
CA VAL A 301 26.88 -6.99 -6.25
C VAL A 301 25.90 -8.15 -6.22
N ALA A 302 24.91 -8.11 -5.33
CA ALA A 302 23.90 -9.14 -5.27
C ALA A 302 22.60 -8.65 -4.61
N LYS A 303 21.51 -9.37 -4.86
CA LYS A 303 20.15 -9.03 -4.44
C LYS A 303 19.38 -10.29 -4.02
N THR A 304 18.54 -10.17 -3.01
CA THR A 304 17.50 -11.15 -2.64
C THR A 304 16.31 -10.42 -2.03
N SER A 305 15.29 -11.16 -1.58
CA SER A 305 14.11 -10.64 -0.91
C SER A 305 14.03 -11.19 0.52
N VAL A 306 13.45 -10.42 1.43
CA VAL A 306 13.10 -10.90 2.78
C VAL A 306 11.92 -11.87 2.69
N ASN A 307 12.10 -13.08 3.23
CA ASN A 307 11.08 -14.11 3.27
C ASN A 307 9.94 -13.75 4.25
N PRO A 308 8.78 -14.41 4.14
CA PRO A 308 7.64 -14.22 5.05
C PRO A 308 7.96 -14.26 6.55
N ASN A 309 8.94 -15.08 6.95
CA ASN A 309 9.36 -15.21 8.34
C ASN A 309 10.43 -14.18 8.77
N GLY A 310 10.74 -13.19 7.92
CA GLY A 310 11.75 -12.16 8.14
C GLY A 310 13.18 -12.60 7.79
N THR A 311 13.42 -13.85 7.42
CA THR A 311 14.78 -14.34 7.09
C THR A 311 15.13 -14.09 5.62
N TRP A 312 16.42 -14.07 5.28
CA TRP A 312 16.87 -13.98 3.89
C TRP A 312 18.21 -14.70 3.73
N ASN A 313 18.49 -15.14 2.51
CA ASN A 313 19.74 -15.81 2.14
C ASN A 313 20.15 -15.39 0.74
N LEU A 314 21.44 -15.22 0.53
CA LEU A 314 22.00 -14.60 -0.65
C LEU A 314 23.36 -15.22 -0.98
N ASN A 315 23.58 -15.60 -2.23
CA ASN A 315 24.90 -15.99 -2.73
C ASN A 315 25.59 -14.77 -3.35
N LEU A 316 26.80 -14.45 -2.92
CA LEU A 316 27.55 -13.34 -3.48
C LEU A 316 28.38 -13.80 -4.68
N PRO A 317 28.51 -12.97 -5.73
CA PRO A 317 29.45 -13.24 -6.81
C PRO A 317 30.89 -13.16 -6.29
N SER A 318 31.81 -13.50 -7.17
CA SER A 318 33.23 -13.26 -6.94
C SER A 318 33.49 -11.77 -6.86
N VAL A 319 34.24 -11.32 -5.86
CA VAL A 319 34.56 -9.90 -5.65
C VAL A 319 36.03 -9.73 -5.27
N PRO A 320 36.65 -8.56 -5.50
CA PRO A 320 38.02 -8.31 -5.08
C PRO A 320 38.18 -8.36 -3.55
N SER A 321 39.24 -8.99 -3.08
CA SER A 321 39.64 -8.95 -1.66
C SER A 321 40.10 -7.55 -1.27
N GLY A 322 39.86 -7.18 -0.01
CA GLY A 322 40.28 -5.88 0.55
C GLY A 322 39.18 -4.82 0.59
N PHE A 323 38.06 -5.01 -0.10
CA PHE A 323 36.88 -4.16 0.02
C PHE A 323 35.83 -4.80 0.93
N PRO A 324 35.23 -4.05 1.87
CA PRO A 324 34.19 -4.58 2.72
C PRO A 324 32.87 -4.74 1.95
N ILE A 325 32.07 -5.69 2.42
CA ILE A 325 30.69 -5.90 2.00
C ILE A 325 29.75 -5.26 3.01
N VAL A 326 28.77 -4.50 2.52
CA VAL A 326 27.72 -3.87 3.33
C VAL A 326 26.36 -4.38 2.86
N PHE A 327 25.44 -4.61 3.78
CA PHE A 327 24.06 -4.95 3.46
C PHE A 327 23.14 -3.74 3.66
N THR A 328 22.19 -3.58 2.75
CA THR A 328 21.08 -2.64 2.93
C THR A 328 19.75 -3.31 2.60
N TYR A 329 18.68 -2.69 3.10
CA TYR A 329 17.31 -3.16 2.95
C TYR A 329 16.47 -2.05 2.34
N GLU A 330 15.69 -2.38 1.32
CA GLU A 330 14.92 -1.39 0.56
C GLU A 330 13.47 -1.86 0.41
N PRO A 331 12.48 -1.03 0.78
CA PRO A 331 11.05 -1.33 0.65
C PRO A 331 10.59 -1.18 -0.81
N ARG A 332 11.17 -1.96 -1.71
CA ARG A 332 10.82 -1.98 -3.12
C ARG A 332 10.84 -3.39 -3.68
N ASN A 333 9.97 -3.65 -4.64
CA ASN A 333 9.86 -4.91 -5.35
C ASN A 333 9.29 -4.68 -6.76
N LEU A 334 9.02 -5.78 -7.46
CA LEU A 334 8.53 -5.77 -8.84
C LEU A 334 7.13 -5.13 -8.98
N TYR A 335 6.32 -5.16 -7.93
CA TYR A 335 4.97 -4.61 -7.93
C TYR A 335 4.95 -3.11 -7.57
N PHE A 336 5.62 -2.71 -6.49
CA PHE A 336 5.72 -1.31 -6.08
C PHE A 336 7.09 -0.97 -5.48
N THR A 337 7.43 0.32 -5.53
CA THR A 337 8.66 0.91 -4.99
C THR A 337 8.29 2.06 -4.08
N MET A 338 8.66 1.97 -2.79
CA MET A 338 8.43 3.06 -1.86
C MET A 338 9.50 4.15 -1.97
N MET A 339 9.07 5.40 -1.91
CA MET A 339 9.90 6.59 -2.03
C MET A 339 9.33 7.76 -1.23
N ASN A 340 10.11 8.83 -1.04
CA ASN A 340 9.60 10.06 -0.43
C ASN A 340 8.79 10.90 -1.45
N SER A 341 8.22 12.02 -0.99
CA SER A 341 7.47 12.96 -1.84
C SER A 341 8.33 13.62 -2.94
N ALA A 342 9.65 13.63 -2.79
CA ALA A 342 10.60 14.12 -3.80
C ALA A 342 11.06 13.02 -4.79
N GLY A 343 10.64 11.77 -4.60
CA GLY A 343 11.01 10.62 -5.45
C GLY A 343 12.32 9.92 -5.05
N ALA A 344 12.91 10.25 -3.90
CA ALA A 344 14.10 9.56 -3.39
C ALA A 344 13.71 8.20 -2.78
N TYR A 345 14.50 7.17 -3.06
CA TYR A 345 14.30 5.83 -2.49
C TYR A 345 14.71 5.76 -1.03
N TYR A 346 14.19 4.75 -0.33
CA TYR A 346 14.61 4.45 1.03
C TYR A 346 15.57 3.28 1.07
N SER A 347 16.63 3.43 1.87
CA SER A 347 17.57 2.35 2.15
C SER A 347 17.87 2.31 3.64
N PHE A 348 17.85 1.12 4.22
CA PHE A 348 18.12 0.92 5.64
C PHE A 348 19.42 0.14 5.76
N SER A 349 20.38 0.63 6.55
CA SER A 349 21.66 -0.04 6.77
C SER A 349 21.98 -0.17 8.24
N SER A 350 22.46 -1.34 8.66
CA SER A 350 23.01 -1.54 10.00
C SER A 350 24.35 -0.81 10.20
N GLY A 351 24.96 -0.33 9.11
CA GLY A 351 26.34 0.16 9.10
C GLY A 351 27.39 -0.95 9.23
N GLY A 352 26.96 -2.22 9.25
CA GLY A 352 27.85 -3.39 9.28
C GLY A 352 28.70 -3.47 8.01
N ALA A 353 30.02 -3.44 8.19
CA ALA A 353 31.00 -3.63 7.11
C ALA A 353 31.75 -4.93 7.33
N HIS A 354 31.60 -5.87 6.40
CA HIS A 354 32.15 -7.22 6.50
C HIS A 354 33.38 -7.38 5.63
N SER A 355 34.51 -7.79 6.21
CA SER A 355 35.67 -8.14 5.40
C SER A 355 35.36 -9.34 4.49
N ALA A 356 35.62 -9.18 3.19
CA ALA A 356 35.48 -10.23 2.19
C ALA A 356 36.53 -11.34 2.41
N ALA A 357 36.08 -12.60 2.46
CA ALA A 357 36.94 -13.78 2.55
C ALA A 357 36.26 -15.00 1.91
N SER A 358 37.03 -15.88 1.26
CA SER A 358 36.44 -16.98 0.47
C SER A 358 35.68 -17.96 1.35
N ASN A 359 34.53 -18.43 0.85
CA ASN A 359 33.60 -19.33 1.53
C ASN A 359 33.06 -18.81 2.87
N LYS A 360 33.18 -17.51 3.15
CA LYS A 360 32.68 -16.91 4.40
C LYS A 360 31.16 -16.74 4.34
N VAL A 361 30.51 -17.03 5.46
CA VAL A 361 29.10 -16.70 5.71
C VAL A 361 29.05 -15.40 6.51
N LEU A 362 28.38 -14.39 5.95
CA LEU A 362 28.12 -13.11 6.58
C LEU A 362 26.73 -13.16 7.22
N ASN A 363 26.65 -12.85 8.52
CA ASN A 363 25.39 -12.88 9.26
C ASN A 363 24.97 -11.45 9.59
N GLU A 364 23.70 -11.12 9.36
CA GLU A 364 23.11 -9.81 9.65
C GLU A 364 21.75 -9.97 10.34
N TYR A 365 21.53 -9.20 11.40
CA TYR A 365 20.27 -9.21 12.14
C TYR A 365 19.88 -7.77 12.41
N ALA A 366 18.88 -7.29 11.67
CA ALA A 366 18.52 -5.89 11.67
C ALA A 366 17.01 -5.70 11.67
N GLN A 367 16.60 -4.50 12.04
CA GLN A 367 15.23 -4.02 11.91
C GLN A 367 15.21 -2.54 11.54
N ALA A 368 14.17 -2.14 10.83
CA ALA A 368 13.76 -0.76 10.69
C ALA A 368 12.90 -0.33 11.90
N ALA A 369 12.75 0.99 12.06
CA ALA A 369 11.71 1.59 12.88
C ALA A 369 11.69 1.19 14.38
N TYR A 370 12.82 1.27 15.11
CA TYR A 370 12.86 0.97 16.55
C TYR A 370 11.92 1.86 17.41
N LEU A 371 11.27 1.29 18.43
CA LEU A 371 10.32 1.97 19.33
C LEU A 371 10.81 3.33 19.86
N ALA A 372 9.87 4.29 19.90
CA ALA A 372 10.05 5.68 20.35
C ALA A 372 11.19 6.48 19.69
N ASN A 373 11.86 5.99 18.65
CA ASN A 373 12.87 6.75 17.90
C ASN A 373 12.99 6.27 16.45
N SER A 374 11.90 5.74 15.90
CA SER A 374 11.86 5.22 14.54
C SER A 374 12.01 6.35 13.53
N ASP A 375 12.85 6.17 12.51
CA ASP A 375 12.78 7.00 11.31
C ASP A 375 11.75 6.37 10.36
N LEU A 376 10.86 7.20 9.80
CA LEU A 376 9.74 6.79 8.93
C LEU A 376 8.73 5.80 9.54
N VAL A 377 8.18 6.13 10.72
CA VAL A 377 7.07 5.38 11.33
C VAL A 377 5.91 5.18 10.33
N GLY A 378 5.30 3.99 10.27
CA GLY A 378 4.19 3.68 9.34
C GLY A 378 4.62 3.12 7.97
N LEU A 379 5.90 3.25 7.60
CA LEU A 379 6.43 2.75 6.32
C LEU A 379 6.27 1.23 6.19
N GLY A 380 6.47 0.50 7.30
CA GLY A 380 6.39 -0.96 7.33
C GLY A 380 4.96 -1.48 7.11
N GLU A 381 3.96 -0.82 7.70
CA GLU A 381 2.54 -1.11 7.50
C GLU A 381 2.16 -0.92 6.04
N VAL A 382 2.48 0.23 5.47
CA VAL A 382 2.21 0.53 4.07
C VAL A 382 2.85 -0.54 3.16
N HIS A 383 4.11 -0.92 3.41
CA HIS A 383 4.71 -2.01 2.65
C HIS A 383 3.97 -3.35 2.84
N ARG A 384 3.70 -3.77 4.08
CA ARG A 384 3.01 -5.02 4.39
C ARG A 384 1.66 -5.07 3.69
N ASP A 385 0.89 -4.00 3.77
CA ASP A 385 -0.47 -3.95 3.26
C ASP A 385 -0.49 -3.99 1.72
N GLY A 386 0.53 -3.42 1.06
CA GLY A 386 0.74 -3.60 -0.37
C GLY A 386 1.11 -5.03 -0.76
N MET A 387 1.93 -5.71 0.05
CA MET A 387 2.27 -7.11 -0.16
C MET A 387 1.07 -8.04 0.06
N ASP A 388 0.26 -7.81 1.10
CA ASP A 388 -0.95 -8.57 1.37
C ASP A 388 -1.97 -8.44 0.21
N PHE A 389 -2.07 -7.25 -0.39
CA PHE A 389 -2.91 -7.04 -1.56
C PHE A 389 -2.41 -7.85 -2.77
N TRP A 390 -1.10 -7.81 -3.03
CA TRP A 390 -0.48 -8.57 -4.11
C TRP A 390 -0.65 -10.08 -3.92
N GLU A 391 -0.47 -10.58 -2.70
CA GLU A 391 -0.70 -11.99 -2.38
C GLU A 391 -2.18 -12.38 -2.49
N SER A 392 -3.11 -11.49 -2.15
CA SER A 392 -4.54 -11.73 -2.40
C SER A 392 -4.83 -11.90 -3.88
N LEU A 393 -4.18 -11.12 -4.75
CA LEU A 393 -4.29 -11.30 -6.20
C LEU A 393 -3.73 -12.66 -6.64
N LYS A 394 -2.66 -13.15 -6.02
CA LYS A 394 -2.09 -14.47 -6.32
C LYS A 394 -3.00 -15.62 -5.87
N THR A 395 -3.57 -15.51 -4.67
CA THR A 395 -4.31 -16.59 -4.01
C THR A 395 -5.79 -16.60 -4.36
N LYS A 396 -6.42 -15.43 -4.49
CA LYS A 396 -7.85 -15.26 -4.81
C LYS A 396 -8.07 -14.77 -6.24
N GLY A 397 -7.15 -13.99 -6.79
CA GLY A 397 -7.33 -13.23 -8.03
C GLY A 397 -7.10 -14.02 -9.32
N GLU A 398 -7.31 -15.34 -9.33
CA GLU A 398 -7.02 -16.26 -10.44
C GLU A 398 -7.05 -15.60 -11.82
N GLY A 399 -5.89 -15.47 -12.49
CA GLY A 399 -5.73 -14.88 -13.84
C GLY A 399 -5.74 -13.35 -13.93
N ILE A 400 -5.76 -12.63 -12.81
CA ILE A 400 -5.47 -11.20 -12.75
C ILE A 400 -3.98 -11.04 -12.53
N ASP A 401 -3.22 -10.62 -13.54
CA ASP A 401 -1.83 -10.21 -13.32
C ASP A 401 -1.81 -8.75 -12.86
N PRO A 402 -1.38 -8.42 -11.63
CA PRO A 402 -1.34 -7.04 -11.15
C PRO A 402 -0.05 -6.32 -11.52
N VAL A 403 1.01 -7.03 -11.94
CA VAL A 403 2.35 -6.47 -12.09
C VAL A 403 2.39 -5.54 -13.31
N PRO A 404 2.55 -4.21 -13.15
CA PRO A 404 2.65 -3.29 -14.27
C PRO A 404 3.97 -3.48 -15.05
N ALA A 405 4.09 -2.87 -16.23
CA ALA A 405 5.35 -2.87 -16.98
C ALA A 405 6.51 -2.19 -16.22
N THR A 406 6.17 -1.23 -15.35
CA THR A 406 7.08 -0.53 -14.45
C THR A 406 6.46 -0.50 -13.06
N SER A 407 7.23 -0.87 -12.04
CA SER A 407 6.81 -0.88 -10.63
C SER A 407 6.06 0.41 -10.25
N LEU A 408 4.97 0.28 -9.49
CA LEU A 408 4.20 1.41 -8.99
C LEU A 408 5.06 2.28 -8.08
N SER A 409 4.92 3.59 -8.17
CA SER A 409 5.65 4.54 -7.33
C SER A 409 4.80 4.90 -6.11
N LEU A 410 5.20 4.42 -4.93
CA LEU A 410 4.47 4.64 -3.68
C LEU A 410 5.19 5.70 -2.84
N HIS A 411 4.63 6.90 -2.78
CA HIS A 411 5.16 8.03 -2.02
C HIS A 411 4.63 8.01 -0.58
N TYR A 412 5.51 7.73 0.39
CA TYR A 412 5.21 7.79 1.81
C TYR A 412 6.41 8.37 2.59
N PRO A 413 6.23 9.32 3.53
CA PRO A 413 4.98 10.00 3.80
C PRO A 413 4.68 11.00 2.66
N ASN A 414 3.43 11.07 2.24
CA ASN A 414 2.95 12.21 1.49
C ASN A 414 2.66 13.34 2.47
N THR A 415 3.43 14.40 2.36
CA THR A 415 3.22 15.61 3.17
C THR A 415 3.11 16.87 2.33
N THR A 416 2.91 16.67 1.04
CA THR A 416 2.66 17.71 0.06
C THR A 416 1.20 17.69 -0.36
N ASN A 417 0.70 18.82 -0.85
CA ASN A 417 -0.66 18.93 -1.40
C ASN A 417 -0.75 18.36 -2.84
N THR A 418 -0.09 17.22 -3.08
CA THR A 418 -0.08 16.55 -4.39
C THR A 418 -1.47 16.04 -4.75
N CYS A 419 -2.16 15.45 -3.77
CA CYS A 419 -3.53 14.94 -3.87
C CYS A 419 -4.60 16.04 -3.73
N LYS A 420 -4.41 17.16 -4.45
CA LYS A 420 -5.20 18.40 -4.44
C LYS A 420 -6.64 18.25 -3.91
N ARG A 421 -6.86 18.53 -2.62
CA ARG A 421 -8.20 18.75 -2.05
C ARG A 421 -8.62 20.23 -2.18
N SER A 422 -9.92 20.47 -2.27
CA SER A 422 -10.50 21.82 -2.32
C SER A 422 -10.20 22.66 -1.07
N ASP A 423 -10.05 22.00 0.08
CA ASP A 423 -9.72 22.60 1.38
C ASP A 423 -8.21 22.65 1.69
N LYS A 424 -7.37 22.18 0.75
CA LYS A 424 -5.89 22.12 0.86
C LYS A 424 -5.35 21.26 2.01
N LYS A 425 -6.15 20.38 2.62
CA LYS A 425 -5.63 19.39 3.56
C LYS A 425 -4.79 18.33 2.85
N LEU A 426 -3.75 17.82 3.53
CA LEU A 426 -2.92 16.71 3.04
C LEU A 426 -3.78 15.46 2.86
N TRP A 427 -3.59 14.71 1.77
CA TRP A 427 -4.43 13.54 1.48
C TRP A 427 -3.69 12.42 0.74
N SER A 428 -4.28 11.22 0.76
CA SER A 428 -3.82 10.08 -0.04
C SER A 428 -4.55 10.02 -1.39
N CYS A 429 -3.88 9.55 -2.43
CA CYS A 429 -4.48 9.40 -3.75
C CYS A 429 -3.68 8.45 -4.64
N ALA A 430 -4.34 7.95 -5.69
CA ALA A 430 -3.73 7.27 -6.83
C ALA A 430 -3.86 8.08 -8.13
N SER A 431 -2.98 7.78 -9.08
CA SER A 431 -3.00 8.34 -10.44
C SER A 431 -2.74 7.32 -11.52
N SER A 432 -3.22 7.60 -12.72
CA SER A 432 -3.14 6.73 -13.89
C SER A 432 -1.72 6.52 -14.44
N ASP A 433 -0.73 7.27 -13.97
CA ASP A 433 0.67 7.16 -14.36
C ASP A 433 1.49 6.26 -13.42
N GLY A 434 0.82 5.54 -12.50
CA GLY A 434 1.45 4.55 -11.63
C GLY A 434 1.91 5.10 -10.28
N ASN A 435 1.55 6.34 -9.93
CA ASN A 435 1.90 6.92 -8.62
C ASN A 435 0.75 6.79 -7.61
N ILE A 436 1.12 6.47 -6.37
CA ILE A 436 0.27 6.47 -5.17
C ILE A 436 0.93 7.36 -4.12
N TRP A 437 0.18 8.23 -3.46
CA TRP A 437 0.65 9.04 -2.34
C TRP A 437 -0.12 8.66 -1.09
N ILE A 438 0.59 8.36 0.01
CA ILE A 438 -0.02 7.96 1.28
C ILE A 438 0.44 8.91 2.39
N ILE A 439 -0.49 9.59 3.06
CA ILE A 439 -0.17 10.41 4.24
C ILE A 439 0.09 9.53 5.47
N PRO A 440 0.84 10.00 6.48
CA PRO A 440 1.06 9.26 7.73
C PRO A 440 -0.21 8.73 8.41
N ALA A 441 -1.27 9.55 8.45
CA ALA A 441 -2.56 9.15 9.05
C ALA A 441 -3.26 8.00 8.32
N HIS A 442 -2.87 7.74 7.07
CA HIS A 442 -3.40 6.66 6.23
C HIS A 442 -2.42 5.50 6.10
N ALA A 443 -1.41 5.43 6.96
CA ALA A 443 -0.46 4.32 7.00
C ALA A 443 -1.10 3.00 7.44
N THR A 444 -2.37 2.99 7.83
CA THR A 444 -3.12 1.79 8.15
C THR A 444 -3.80 1.24 6.90
N GLY A 445 -3.52 -0.03 6.57
CA GLY A 445 -3.67 -0.65 5.25
C GLY A 445 -4.96 -0.57 4.47
N SER A 446 -6.02 0.00 5.04
CA SER A 446 -7.27 0.23 4.32
C SER A 446 -7.08 1.16 3.12
N VAL A 447 -6.42 2.30 3.32
CA VAL A 447 -6.30 3.32 2.28
C VAL A 447 -5.38 2.83 1.16
N LEU A 448 -4.21 2.26 1.49
CA LEU A 448 -3.33 1.74 0.44
C LEU A 448 -4.00 0.68 -0.44
N LYS A 449 -4.72 -0.28 0.16
CA LYS A 449 -5.40 -1.34 -0.60
C LYS A 449 -6.50 -0.77 -1.51
N HIS A 450 -7.21 0.27 -1.06
CA HIS A 450 -8.12 1.03 -1.92
C HIS A 450 -7.35 1.65 -3.10
N GLU A 451 -6.26 2.37 -2.86
CA GLU A 451 -5.46 3.01 -3.92
C GLU A 451 -4.85 2.01 -4.91
N LEU A 452 -4.47 0.82 -4.44
CA LEU A 452 -4.02 -0.29 -5.30
C LEU A 452 -5.17 -0.85 -6.17
N GLY A 453 -6.42 -0.78 -5.70
CA GLY A 453 -7.60 -1.05 -6.50
C GLY A 453 -7.72 -0.13 -7.71
N HIS A 454 -7.49 1.18 -7.52
CA HIS A 454 -7.41 2.15 -8.62
C HIS A 454 -6.27 1.83 -9.58
N GLN A 455 -5.08 1.49 -9.09
CA GLN A 455 -3.95 1.10 -9.95
C GLN A 455 -4.27 -0.14 -10.80
N LEU A 456 -5.02 -1.10 -10.25
CA LEU A 456 -5.45 -2.26 -11.01
C LEU A 456 -6.42 -1.86 -12.14
N GLN A 457 -7.39 -0.99 -11.87
CA GLN A 457 -8.25 -0.43 -12.90
C GLN A 457 -7.44 0.29 -13.99
N PHE A 458 -6.54 1.20 -13.60
CA PHE A 458 -5.72 1.95 -14.57
C PHE A 458 -4.89 1.01 -15.45
N LYS A 459 -4.32 -0.07 -14.90
CA LYS A 459 -3.61 -1.06 -15.69
C LYS A 459 -4.51 -1.68 -16.76
N PHE A 460 -5.66 -2.22 -16.37
CA PHE A 460 -6.53 -2.98 -17.27
C PHE A 460 -7.30 -2.09 -18.25
N TRP A 461 -7.54 -0.84 -17.89
CA TRP A 461 -8.22 0.14 -18.75
C TRP A 461 -7.24 1.06 -19.47
N ASN A 462 -5.94 0.74 -19.48
CA ASN A 462 -4.90 1.49 -20.18
C ASN A 462 -4.88 2.98 -19.80
N GLY A 463 -4.92 3.27 -18.51
CA GLY A 463 -4.93 4.60 -17.91
C GLY A 463 -6.27 5.33 -18.04
N GLN A 464 -7.30 4.71 -18.63
CA GLN A 464 -8.62 5.32 -18.75
C GLN A 464 -9.39 5.26 -17.43
N VAL A 465 -10.23 6.27 -17.23
CA VAL A 465 -11.18 6.37 -16.12
C VAL A 465 -12.58 6.65 -16.65
N PRO A 466 -13.64 6.36 -15.87
CA PRO A 466 -14.99 6.77 -16.21
C PRO A 466 -15.10 8.26 -16.54
N ASP A 467 -16.06 8.65 -17.38
CA ASP A 467 -16.25 10.04 -17.76
C ASP A 467 -16.59 10.91 -16.54
N ASN A 468 -15.94 12.07 -16.43
CA ASN A 468 -16.12 13.03 -15.34
C ASN A 468 -15.85 12.46 -13.93
N SER A 469 -15.02 11.41 -13.79
CA SER A 469 -14.66 10.84 -12.48
C SER A 469 -13.27 11.26 -11.99
N SER A 470 -12.37 11.76 -12.84
CA SER A 470 -11.01 12.14 -12.42
C SER A 470 -10.97 13.44 -11.63
N GLY A 471 -10.04 13.52 -10.68
CA GLY A 471 -9.76 14.78 -9.97
C GLY A 471 -10.80 15.18 -8.94
N LEU A 472 -11.79 14.32 -8.67
CA LEU A 472 -12.91 14.64 -7.78
C LEU A 472 -12.67 14.08 -6.37
N SER A 473 -13.25 14.78 -5.40
CA SER A 473 -13.29 14.40 -4.00
C SER A 473 -14.59 13.65 -3.72
N HIS A 474 -14.51 12.53 -3.01
CA HIS A 474 -15.63 11.65 -2.66
C HIS A 474 -15.64 11.16 -1.19
N THR A 475 -16.69 11.43 -0.43
CA THR A 475 -16.98 10.71 0.83
C THR A 475 -17.67 9.36 0.58
N LEU A 476 -17.47 8.39 1.48
CA LEU A 476 -18.19 7.11 1.40
C LEU A 476 -19.73 7.28 1.35
N THR A 477 -20.29 8.40 1.85
CA THR A 477 -21.74 8.63 1.95
C THR A 477 -22.33 9.58 0.92
N GLY A 478 -21.49 10.31 0.17
CA GLY A 478 -21.97 11.32 -0.77
C GLY A 478 -22.61 10.74 -2.03
N CYS A 479 -23.27 11.63 -2.79
CA CYS A 479 -23.81 11.37 -4.12
C CYS A 479 -22.86 11.95 -5.17
N TYR A 480 -22.50 11.17 -6.18
CA TYR A 480 -21.58 11.54 -7.24
C TYR A 480 -22.19 11.36 -8.63
N ASN A 481 -21.40 11.61 -9.67
CA ASN A 481 -21.72 11.04 -10.97
C ASN A 481 -21.47 9.52 -10.94
N ALA A 482 -22.17 8.78 -11.80
CA ALA A 482 -22.13 7.32 -11.82
C ALA A 482 -20.72 6.76 -12.10
N GLY A 483 -19.88 7.51 -12.82
CA GLY A 483 -18.50 7.11 -13.13
C GLY A 483 -17.59 7.17 -11.90
N LEU A 484 -17.69 8.24 -11.10
CA LEU A 484 -16.96 8.35 -9.84
C LEU A 484 -17.41 7.26 -8.86
N ALA A 485 -18.72 7.08 -8.67
CA ALA A 485 -19.25 6.02 -7.83
C ALA A 485 -18.78 4.62 -8.27
N LEU A 486 -18.67 4.38 -9.58
CA LEU A 486 -18.16 3.13 -10.14
C LEU A 486 -16.70 2.87 -9.77
N SER A 487 -15.82 3.85 -10.03
CA SER A 487 -14.37 3.72 -9.79
C SER A 487 -14.06 3.56 -8.30
N GLU A 488 -14.67 4.39 -7.45
CA GLU A 488 -14.46 4.35 -6.01
C GLU A 488 -15.09 3.11 -5.37
N GLY A 489 -16.26 2.69 -5.88
CA GLY A 489 -16.91 1.46 -5.43
C GLY A 489 -16.09 0.22 -5.77
N PHE A 490 -15.44 0.19 -6.93
CA PHE A 490 -14.52 -0.90 -7.26
C PHE A 490 -13.30 -0.91 -6.34
N ALA A 491 -12.69 0.25 -6.07
CA ALA A 491 -11.55 0.34 -5.16
C ALA A 491 -11.91 -0.09 -3.72
N ASN A 492 -13.06 0.34 -3.21
CA ASN A 492 -13.61 -0.12 -1.93
C ASN A 492 -13.89 -1.63 -1.93
N PHE A 493 -14.44 -2.17 -3.02
CA PHE A 493 -14.63 -3.62 -3.17
C PHE A 493 -13.28 -4.37 -3.13
N MET A 494 -12.26 -3.93 -3.86
CA MET A 494 -10.94 -4.59 -3.88
C MET A 494 -10.26 -4.59 -2.51
N LEU A 495 -10.43 -3.51 -1.74
CA LEU A 495 -10.03 -3.44 -0.35
C LEU A 495 -10.72 -4.54 0.49
N MET A 496 -12.03 -4.69 0.38
CA MET A 496 -12.79 -5.71 1.13
C MET A 496 -12.44 -7.13 0.66
N TRP A 497 -12.38 -7.34 -0.65
CA TRP A 497 -12.05 -8.61 -1.30
C TRP A 497 -10.66 -9.14 -0.90
N SER A 498 -9.66 -8.26 -0.78
CA SER A 498 -8.33 -8.66 -0.33
C SER A 498 -8.31 -9.01 1.16
N ASN A 499 -9.02 -8.25 2.00
CA ASN A 499 -8.97 -8.41 3.46
C ASN A 499 -9.90 -9.46 4.06
N LEU A 500 -11.00 -9.78 3.38
CA LEU A 500 -12.04 -10.65 3.93
C LEU A 500 -12.10 -11.98 3.18
N ASP A 501 -12.55 -13.01 3.90
CA ASP A 501 -13.00 -14.24 3.28
C ASP A 501 -14.38 -14.04 2.68
N ARG A 502 -14.66 -14.67 1.54
CA ARG A 502 -15.97 -14.64 0.88
C ARG A 502 -17.13 -15.13 1.77
N ASN A 503 -16.86 -15.82 2.88
CA ASN A 503 -17.88 -16.30 3.82
C ASN A 503 -17.84 -15.51 5.16
N ALA A 504 -17.17 -14.36 5.19
CA ALA A 504 -17.09 -13.48 6.35
C ALA A 504 -18.50 -13.13 6.84
N ALA A 505 -18.65 -12.98 8.16
CA ALA A 505 -19.97 -12.77 8.76
C ALA A 505 -20.62 -11.43 8.47
N SER A 506 -19.82 -10.46 8.04
CA SER A 506 -20.27 -9.16 7.60
C SER A 506 -19.12 -8.45 6.92
N ALA A 507 -19.35 -7.76 5.81
CA ALA A 507 -18.40 -6.82 5.23
C ALA A 507 -18.55 -5.42 5.85
N THR A 508 -18.21 -5.30 7.15
CA THR A 508 -18.39 -4.08 7.97
C THR A 508 -17.10 -3.40 8.43
N SER A 509 -15.94 -3.86 7.96
CA SER A 509 -14.64 -3.32 8.34
C SER A 509 -13.68 -3.35 7.16
N PRO A 510 -13.01 -2.23 6.83
CA PRO A 510 -13.01 -0.94 7.54
C PRO A 510 -14.27 -0.08 7.31
N MET A 511 -15.15 -0.49 6.41
CA MET A 511 -16.42 0.19 6.11
C MET A 511 -17.54 -0.83 5.93
N ASN A 512 -18.79 -0.38 6.09
CA ASN A 512 -19.98 -1.20 5.92
C ASN A 512 -20.54 -1.09 4.50
N ILE A 513 -20.20 -2.08 3.66
CA ILE A 513 -20.71 -2.17 2.29
C ILE A 513 -22.02 -2.98 2.19
N GLU A 514 -22.34 -3.78 3.21
CA GLU A 514 -23.59 -4.57 3.28
C GLU A 514 -24.80 -3.70 3.60
N ARG A 515 -24.59 -2.66 4.42
CA ARG A 515 -25.64 -1.74 4.88
C ARG A 515 -25.21 -0.27 4.74
N PRO A 516 -24.98 0.24 3.52
CA PRO A 516 -24.59 1.63 3.31
C PRO A 516 -25.66 2.65 3.75
N ASP A 517 -26.92 2.24 3.81
CA ASP A 517 -28.05 3.05 4.29
C ASP A 517 -27.84 3.57 5.71
N PHE A 518 -27.21 2.78 6.58
CA PHE A 518 -26.90 3.16 7.96
C PHE A 518 -25.84 4.25 8.08
N ALA A 519 -25.03 4.43 7.04
CA ALA A 519 -24.06 5.52 6.95
C ALA A 519 -24.70 6.83 6.49
N GLY A 520 -25.97 6.82 6.07
CA GLY A 520 -26.59 7.93 5.35
C GLY A 520 -26.02 8.10 3.96
N ALA A 521 -25.61 6.98 3.35
CA ALA A 521 -25.28 6.97 1.94
C ALA A 521 -26.43 7.55 1.12
N CYS A 522 -26.06 8.24 0.04
CA CYS A 522 -27.00 8.74 -0.96
C CYS A 522 -28.12 7.73 -1.26
N THR A 523 -29.37 8.21 -1.29
CA THR A 523 -30.52 7.36 -1.64
C THR A 523 -30.51 6.93 -3.10
N THR A 524 -29.84 7.67 -3.98
CA THR A 524 -29.60 7.25 -5.37
C THR A 524 -28.40 6.32 -5.39
N LYS A 525 -28.64 5.03 -5.13
CA LYS A 525 -27.60 4.05 -4.77
C LYS A 525 -26.49 3.91 -5.81
N ASN A 526 -26.82 3.92 -7.10
CA ASN A 526 -25.81 3.82 -8.18
C ASN A 526 -24.93 5.07 -8.34
N LEU A 527 -25.16 6.13 -7.57
CA LEU A 527 -24.35 7.34 -7.49
C LEU A 527 -23.49 7.39 -6.21
N ASN A 528 -23.43 6.29 -5.46
CA ASN A 528 -22.63 6.19 -4.24
C ASN A 528 -21.72 4.96 -4.28
N GLU A 529 -20.48 5.14 -3.85
CA GLU A 529 -19.44 4.12 -3.95
C GLU A 529 -19.67 2.90 -3.04
N LEU A 530 -20.26 3.07 -1.86
CA LEU A 530 -20.52 1.95 -0.95
C LEU A 530 -21.59 1.01 -1.52
N TRP A 531 -22.63 1.56 -2.15
CA TRP A 531 -23.65 0.76 -2.83
C TRP A 531 -23.08 0.04 -4.07
N VAL A 532 -22.19 0.69 -4.81
CA VAL A 532 -21.46 0.02 -5.91
C VAL A 532 -20.57 -1.10 -5.38
N ALA A 533 -19.82 -0.84 -4.30
CA ALA A 533 -18.97 -1.84 -3.66
C ALA A 533 -19.79 -3.03 -3.14
N GLY A 534 -20.94 -2.76 -2.52
CA GLY A 534 -21.92 -3.77 -2.08
C GLY A 534 -22.43 -4.60 -3.26
N THR A 535 -22.73 -3.97 -4.41
CA THR A 535 -23.10 -4.72 -5.62
C THR A 535 -22.03 -5.72 -6.04
N PHE A 536 -20.75 -5.33 -6.05
CA PHE A 536 -19.67 -6.27 -6.36
C PHE A 536 -19.52 -7.36 -5.29
N TRP A 537 -19.71 -6.99 -4.03
CA TRP A 537 -19.62 -7.91 -2.90
C TRP A 537 -20.71 -8.99 -2.93
N ASP A 538 -21.97 -8.63 -3.20
CA ASP A 538 -23.09 -9.57 -3.33
C ASP A 538 -22.90 -10.60 -4.47
N PHE A 539 -22.06 -10.31 -5.47
CA PHE A 539 -21.68 -11.29 -6.51
C PHE A 539 -20.48 -12.17 -6.10
N TYR A 540 -19.71 -11.74 -5.11
CA TYR A 540 -18.47 -12.37 -4.68
C TYR A 540 -18.66 -13.26 -3.47
N ASP A 541 -19.36 -12.74 -2.47
CA ASP A 541 -19.54 -13.37 -1.18
C ASP A 541 -20.34 -14.67 -1.34
N SER A 542 -20.36 -15.48 -0.31
CA SER A 542 -20.98 -16.82 -0.32
C SER A 542 -22.01 -16.97 0.78
N ARG A 543 -22.26 -15.91 1.54
CA ARG A 543 -23.40 -15.89 2.44
C ARG A 543 -24.62 -15.59 1.61
N SER A 544 -25.75 -16.06 2.12
CA SER A 544 -27.04 -15.72 1.57
C SER A 544 -27.77 -14.99 2.67
N ASP A 545 -27.65 -13.67 2.64
CA ASP A 545 -28.33 -12.75 3.52
C ASP A 545 -29.17 -11.79 2.68
N ASN A 546 -30.15 -12.38 2.00
CA ASN A 546 -31.34 -11.82 1.33
C ASN A 546 -31.52 -12.47 -0.05
N LYS A 547 -31.26 -11.74 -1.14
CA LYS A 547 -31.48 -12.18 -2.53
C LYS A 547 -30.18 -12.57 -3.24
N ASP A 548 -29.04 -12.42 -2.59
CA ASP A 548 -27.67 -12.75 -2.98
C ASP A 548 -27.36 -14.26 -2.87
N THR A 549 -28.22 -15.13 -3.42
CA THR A 549 -27.92 -16.57 -3.44
C THR A 549 -26.91 -16.97 -4.53
N LEU A 550 -26.41 -16.00 -5.29
CA LEU A 550 -25.58 -16.20 -6.48
C LEU A 550 -24.14 -15.83 -6.19
N HIS A 551 -23.23 -16.78 -6.35
CA HIS A 551 -21.81 -16.52 -6.22
C HIS A 551 -20.98 -17.36 -7.19
N TYR A 552 -19.89 -16.79 -7.66
CA TYR A 552 -18.98 -17.48 -8.56
C TYR A 552 -18.11 -18.49 -7.82
N PHE A 553 -17.80 -19.61 -8.48
CA PHE A 553 -16.89 -20.61 -7.94
C PHE A 553 -15.48 -20.02 -7.72
N HIS A 554 -14.97 -19.34 -8.75
CA HIS A 554 -13.67 -18.67 -8.73
C HIS A 554 -13.76 -17.28 -8.08
N THR A 555 -12.92 -17.04 -7.08
CA THR A 555 -12.93 -15.80 -6.27
C THR A 555 -12.48 -14.56 -7.04
N GLY A 556 -11.75 -14.73 -8.15
CA GLY A 556 -11.29 -13.65 -9.01
C GLY A 556 -12.29 -13.21 -10.10
N VAL A 557 -13.45 -13.86 -10.22
CA VAL A 557 -14.39 -13.59 -11.33
C VAL A 557 -14.96 -12.18 -11.29
N VAL A 558 -15.42 -11.72 -10.12
CA VAL A 558 -16.03 -10.38 -9.99
C VAL A 558 -15.04 -9.26 -10.37
N PRO A 559 -13.81 -9.20 -9.80
CA PRO A 559 -12.82 -8.24 -10.28
C PRO A 559 -12.51 -8.37 -11.78
N LYS A 560 -12.41 -9.60 -12.31
CA LYS A 560 -12.16 -9.81 -13.74
C LYS A 560 -13.28 -9.29 -14.64
N MET A 561 -14.54 -9.40 -14.22
CA MET A 561 -15.64 -8.82 -14.99
C MET A 561 -15.51 -7.30 -15.08
N TYR A 562 -15.12 -6.65 -13.98
CA TYR A 562 -14.87 -5.22 -13.99
C TYR A 562 -13.69 -4.83 -14.90
N LEU A 563 -12.55 -5.48 -14.70
CA LEU A 563 -11.29 -5.15 -15.36
C LEU A 563 -11.27 -5.53 -16.85
N GLY A 564 -11.86 -6.68 -17.21
CA GLY A 564 -11.71 -7.30 -18.53
C GLY A 564 -12.71 -6.85 -19.60
N ASN A 565 -13.71 -6.03 -19.26
CA ASN A 565 -14.74 -5.56 -20.21
C ASN A 565 -14.50 -4.12 -20.72
N GLY A 566 -13.33 -3.55 -20.43
CA GLY A 566 -12.97 -2.19 -20.85
C GLY A 566 -13.63 -1.12 -19.99
N LYS A 567 -13.48 0.15 -20.41
CA LYS A 567 -14.02 1.31 -19.70
C LYS A 567 -15.55 1.34 -19.78
N HIS A 568 -16.17 1.54 -18.62
CA HIS A 568 -17.59 1.81 -18.44
C HIS A 568 -17.81 3.09 -17.63
N ASN A 569 -19.01 3.68 -17.73
CA ASN A 569 -19.33 4.95 -17.07
C ASN A 569 -20.32 4.80 -15.90
N SER A 570 -20.85 3.59 -15.68
CA SER A 570 -21.81 3.35 -14.61
C SER A 570 -21.85 1.87 -14.23
N MET A 571 -22.19 1.59 -12.96
CA MET A 571 -22.40 0.21 -12.52
C MET A 571 -23.52 -0.48 -13.31
N SER A 572 -24.56 0.26 -13.71
CA SER A 572 -25.69 -0.29 -14.49
C SER A 572 -25.29 -0.91 -15.84
N GLU A 573 -24.17 -0.50 -16.44
CA GLU A 573 -23.67 -1.11 -17.68
C GLU A 573 -23.17 -2.54 -17.47
N TYR A 574 -22.76 -2.89 -16.25
CA TYR A 574 -22.28 -4.22 -15.91
C TYR A 574 -23.39 -5.27 -15.75
N LEU A 575 -24.66 -4.88 -15.59
CA LEU A 575 -25.76 -5.85 -15.42
C LEU A 575 -25.78 -6.89 -16.55
N ASN A 576 -25.66 -6.46 -17.81
CA ASN A 576 -25.66 -7.37 -18.95
C ASN A 576 -24.40 -8.25 -18.99
N ILE A 577 -23.27 -7.76 -18.48
CA ILE A 577 -22.02 -8.52 -18.39
C ILE A 577 -22.17 -9.64 -17.36
N PHE A 578 -22.68 -9.34 -16.16
CA PHE A 578 -22.95 -10.35 -15.12
C PHE A 578 -24.01 -11.35 -15.58
N LYS A 579 -25.12 -10.89 -16.18
CA LYS A 579 -26.17 -11.77 -16.74
C LYS A 579 -25.66 -12.74 -17.81
N ALA A 580 -24.71 -12.30 -18.63
CA ALA A 580 -24.11 -13.15 -19.67
C ALA A 580 -23.20 -14.25 -19.11
N LYS A 581 -22.86 -14.19 -17.82
CA LYS A 581 -21.95 -15.13 -17.14
C LYS A 581 -22.64 -16.08 -16.18
N VAL A 582 -23.96 -16.00 -16.07
CA VAL A 582 -24.78 -16.88 -15.21
C VAL A 582 -25.78 -17.66 -16.06
N SER A 583 -26.27 -18.78 -15.52
CA SER A 583 -27.29 -19.57 -16.22
C SER A 583 -28.58 -18.77 -16.45
N SER A 584 -29.39 -19.16 -17.44
CA SER A 584 -30.67 -18.48 -17.71
C SER A 584 -31.63 -18.47 -16.51
N THR A 585 -31.54 -19.47 -15.63
CA THR A 585 -32.33 -19.57 -14.39
C THR A 585 -31.84 -18.63 -13.28
N HIS A 586 -30.59 -18.16 -13.34
CA HIS A 586 -29.99 -17.26 -12.35
C HIS A 586 -29.90 -15.79 -12.81
N GLN A 587 -30.30 -15.49 -14.05
CA GLN A 587 -30.33 -14.11 -14.54
C GLN A 587 -31.21 -13.19 -13.69
N THR A 588 -32.34 -13.69 -13.17
CA THR A 588 -33.22 -12.93 -12.28
C THR A 588 -32.53 -12.60 -10.95
N ILE A 589 -31.66 -13.49 -10.44
CA ILE A 589 -30.90 -13.24 -9.21
C ILE A 589 -29.88 -12.12 -9.45
N ALA A 590 -29.20 -12.13 -10.59
CA ALA A 590 -28.32 -11.03 -10.98
C ALA A 590 -29.09 -9.69 -11.09
N GLU A 591 -30.31 -9.70 -11.65
CA GLU A 591 -31.17 -8.52 -11.69
C GLU A 591 -31.62 -8.06 -10.30
N ASP A 592 -31.89 -9.01 -9.39
CA ASP A 592 -32.28 -8.74 -8.01
C ASP A 592 -31.12 -8.10 -7.22
N ILE A 593 -29.89 -8.61 -7.33
CA ILE A 593 -28.67 -8.01 -6.73
C ILE A 593 -28.50 -6.57 -7.21
N PHE A 594 -28.60 -6.33 -8.52
CA PHE A 594 -28.54 -4.98 -9.05
C PHE A 594 -29.70 -4.13 -8.53
N THR A 595 -30.93 -4.66 -8.45
CA THR A 595 -32.09 -3.90 -7.98
C THR A 595 -31.97 -3.51 -6.50
N GLN A 596 -31.47 -4.42 -5.66
CA GLN A 596 -31.17 -4.20 -4.25
C GLN A 596 -30.22 -3.01 -4.06
N ASN A 597 -29.20 -2.90 -4.91
CA ASN A 597 -28.15 -1.90 -4.81
C ASN A 597 -28.26 -0.72 -5.80
N ARG A 598 -29.33 -0.64 -6.61
CA ARG A 598 -29.51 0.41 -7.65
C ARG A 598 -30.63 1.39 -7.36
N GLN A 599 -31.69 1.00 -6.65
CA GLN A 599 -32.87 1.84 -6.41
C GLN A 599 -32.66 2.87 -5.32
#